data_AF-A0A531K7M8-F1
#
_entry.id   AF-A0A531K7M8-F1
#
_cell.length_a   1.000
_cell.length_b   1.000
_cell.length_c   1.000
_cell.angle_alpha   90.00
_cell.angle_beta   90.00
_cell.angle_gamma   90.00
#
_symmetry.space_group_name_H-M   'P 1'
#
loop_
_entity.id
_entity.type
_entity.pdbx_description
1 polymer ?
#
loop_
_entity_poly.entity_id
_entity_poly.type
_entity_poly.pdbx_seq_one_letter_code
_entity_poly.pdbx_strand_id
1 'polypeptide(L)'
;MTNPIEALLAEKGVLLADGATGTNLFAMGLEAGEAPELLNETAPDTITSLHQNFVDAGADIILTNSFGGTRHRLKLHHAQDRVHALNKRAAEIARAVADKASRKVIVAGSVGPTGELLVPLGAMTYDEAVDAFAEQIEGLKAGGAEVAWIETMSAPDEIRAAAEAAIRVGLPYT
;
A
#
# COMPACT_ATOMS: atom_id res chain seq x y z
N MET A 1 14.34 0.47 14.35
CA MET A 1 13.57 1.73 14.20
C MET A 1 12.24 1.52 14.87
N THR A 2 11.77 2.47 15.68
CA THR A 2 10.46 2.37 16.36
C THR A 2 9.36 2.47 15.31
N ASN A 3 8.32 1.63 15.41
CA ASN A 3 7.18 1.68 14.50
C ASN A 3 6.47 3.05 14.64
N PRO A 4 6.29 3.82 13.55
CA PRO A 4 5.68 5.16 13.61
C PRO A 4 4.24 5.13 14.16
N ILE A 5 3.51 4.04 13.93
CA ILE A 5 2.14 3.87 14.45
C ILE A 5 2.18 3.77 15.98
N GLU A 6 3.06 2.95 16.54
CA GLU A 6 3.19 2.81 18.01
C GLU A 6 3.57 4.13 18.67
N ALA A 7 4.50 4.87 18.05
CA ALA A 7 4.95 6.17 18.54
C ALA A 7 3.79 7.19 18.58
N LEU A 8 3.02 7.32 17.49
CA LEU A 8 1.90 8.26 17.44
C LEU A 8 0.72 7.81 18.31
N LEU A 9 0.49 6.50 18.42
CA LEU A 9 -0.54 5.94 19.29
C LEU A 9 -0.23 6.20 20.76
N ALA A 10 1.04 6.10 21.17
CA ALA A 10 1.46 6.43 22.53
C ALA A 10 1.24 7.91 22.87
N GLU A 11 1.34 8.80 21.88
CA GLU A 11 1.10 10.24 22.04
C GLU A 11 -0.40 10.58 22.09
N LYS A 12 -1.20 10.05 21.15
CA LYS A 12 -2.61 10.44 20.96
C LYS A 12 -3.63 9.52 21.66
N GLY A 13 -3.24 8.32 22.04
CA GLY A 13 -4.10 7.27 22.61
C GLY A 13 -5.01 6.56 21.60
N VAL A 14 -5.45 7.25 20.53
CA VAL A 14 -6.22 6.69 19.42
C VAL A 14 -5.75 7.31 18.11
N LEU A 15 -5.71 6.49 17.05
CA LEU A 15 -5.40 6.92 15.69
C LEU A 15 -6.57 6.61 14.76
N LEU A 16 -6.84 7.52 13.83
CA LEU A 16 -7.81 7.31 12.77
C LEU A 16 -7.08 6.93 11.48
N ALA A 17 -7.30 5.73 10.97
CA ALA A 17 -6.91 5.39 9.60
C ALA A 17 -7.92 5.97 8.60
N ASP A 18 -7.53 6.06 7.34
CA ASP A 18 -8.41 6.48 6.26
C ASP A 18 -9.48 5.41 5.93
N GLY A 19 -10.24 5.66 4.85
CA GLY A 19 -11.35 4.83 4.43
C GLY A 19 -11.10 4.08 3.13
N ALA A 20 -12.15 3.46 2.59
CA ALA A 20 -12.06 2.62 1.40
C ALA A 20 -11.57 3.40 0.15
N THR A 21 -10.35 3.13 -0.31
CA THR A 21 -9.78 3.68 -1.55
C THR A 21 -10.63 3.35 -2.77
N GLY A 22 -10.94 2.07 -3.02
CA GLY A 22 -11.68 1.65 -4.22
C GLY A 22 -13.07 2.29 -4.35
N THR A 23 -13.85 2.33 -3.26
CA THR A 23 -15.19 2.94 -3.25
C THR A 23 -15.13 4.43 -3.59
N ASN A 24 -14.16 5.16 -3.02
CA ASN A 24 -13.99 6.58 -3.33
C ASN A 24 -13.49 6.78 -4.77
N LEU A 25 -12.58 5.94 -5.27
CA LEU A 25 -12.12 6.02 -6.66
C LEU A 25 -13.24 5.75 -7.66
N PHE A 26 -14.16 4.81 -7.39
CA PHE A 26 -15.37 4.64 -8.21
C PHE A 26 -16.23 5.91 -8.24
N ALA A 27 -16.42 6.57 -7.09
CA ALA A 27 -17.12 7.85 -7.03
C ALA A 27 -16.38 8.99 -7.74
N MET A 28 -15.05 8.85 -7.93
CA MET A 28 -14.18 9.79 -8.64
C MET A 28 -13.97 9.41 -10.12
N GLY A 29 -14.70 8.40 -10.64
CA GLY A 29 -14.72 8.05 -12.07
C GLY A 29 -13.85 6.88 -12.49
N LEU A 30 -13.25 6.11 -11.56
CA LEU A 30 -12.62 4.83 -11.88
C LEU A 30 -13.67 3.87 -12.47
N GLU A 31 -13.35 3.16 -13.54
CA GLU A 31 -14.25 2.19 -14.14
C GLU A 31 -13.99 0.76 -13.62
N ALA A 32 -15.03 -0.09 -13.66
CA ALA A 32 -14.90 -1.47 -13.24
C ALA A 32 -13.94 -2.23 -14.18
N GLY A 33 -12.95 -2.91 -13.60
CA GLY A 33 -11.95 -3.67 -14.34
C GLY A 33 -10.65 -2.91 -14.62
N GLU A 34 -10.56 -1.63 -14.24
CA GLU A 34 -9.30 -0.91 -14.21
C GLU A 34 -8.49 -1.24 -12.95
N ALA A 35 -7.16 -1.16 -13.04
CA ALA A 35 -6.27 -1.23 -11.88
C ALA A 35 -6.10 0.16 -11.28
N PRO A 36 -6.57 0.40 -10.03
CA PRO A 36 -6.36 1.68 -9.34
C PRO A 36 -4.91 2.14 -9.34
N GLU A 37 -3.96 1.21 -9.24
CA GLU A 37 -2.53 1.48 -9.16
C GLU A 37 -2.01 2.26 -10.39
N LEU A 38 -2.63 2.09 -11.56
CA LEU A 38 -2.23 2.80 -12.77
C LEU A 38 -2.53 4.31 -12.69
N LEU A 39 -3.53 4.71 -11.89
CA LEU A 39 -3.88 6.11 -11.67
C LEU A 39 -2.75 6.89 -10.97
N ASN A 40 -1.82 6.21 -10.28
CA ASN A 40 -0.65 6.86 -9.70
C ASN A 40 0.20 7.59 -10.76
N GLU A 41 0.16 7.15 -12.01
CA GLU A 41 0.84 7.78 -13.13
C GLU A 41 -0.12 8.49 -14.09
N THR A 42 -1.27 7.89 -14.40
CA THR A 42 -2.19 8.44 -15.42
C THR A 42 -3.08 9.56 -14.88
N ALA A 43 -3.37 9.58 -13.57
CA ALA A 43 -4.22 10.56 -12.92
C ALA A 43 -3.76 10.88 -11.48
N PRO A 44 -2.50 11.32 -11.28
CA PRO A 44 -1.94 11.54 -9.94
C PRO A 44 -2.68 12.60 -9.13
N ASP A 45 -3.32 13.57 -9.78
CA ASP A 45 -4.12 14.60 -9.12
C ASP A 45 -5.39 14.01 -8.47
N THR A 46 -5.97 12.98 -9.07
CA THR A 46 -7.09 12.22 -8.48
C THR A 46 -6.65 11.53 -7.19
N ILE A 47 -5.49 10.87 -7.21
CA ILE A 47 -4.94 10.18 -6.02
C ILE A 47 -4.53 11.19 -4.93
N THR A 48 -3.95 12.32 -5.33
CA THR A 48 -3.66 13.44 -4.41
C THR A 48 -4.93 13.92 -3.72
N SER A 49 -6.00 14.13 -4.50
CA SER A 49 -7.30 14.58 -3.97
C SER A 49 -7.91 13.56 -3.02
N LEU A 50 -7.82 12.27 -3.34
CA LEU A 50 -8.27 11.18 -2.46
C LEU A 50 -7.58 11.25 -1.08
N HIS A 51 -6.25 11.30 -1.05
CA HIS A 51 -5.51 11.39 0.21
C HIS A 51 -5.81 12.69 0.96
N GLN A 52 -5.89 13.83 0.24
CA GLN A 52 -6.19 15.12 0.85
C GLN A 52 -7.56 15.10 1.53
N ASN A 53 -8.58 14.51 0.89
CA ASN A 53 -9.91 14.38 1.47
C ASN A 53 -9.89 13.62 2.81
N PHE A 54 -9.09 12.55 2.92
CA PHE A 54 -8.94 11.82 4.19
C PHE A 54 -8.15 12.60 5.24
N VAL A 55 -7.08 13.29 4.84
CA VAL A 55 -6.32 14.17 5.74
C VAL A 55 -7.20 15.29 6.29
N ASP A 56 -8.00 15.92 5.44
CA ASP A 56 -8.94 16.98 5.82
C ASP A 56 -10.07 16.45 6.72
N ALA A 57 -10.49 15.20 6.51
CA ALA A 57 -11.45 14.50 7.37
C ALA A 57 -10.87 14.05 8.73
N GLY A 58 -9.55 14.19 8.93
CA GLY A 58 -8.90 13.92 10.22
C GLY A 58 -8.10 12.62 10.29
N ALA A 59 -7.86 11.91 9.18
CA ALA A 59 -7.07 10.67 9.18
C ALA A 59 -5.63 10.92 9.64
N ASP A 60 -5.19 10.20 10.67
CA ASP A 60 -3.81 10.17 11.16
C ASP A 60 -2.91 9.23 10.36
N ILE A 61 -3.51 8.26 9.67
CA ILE A 61 -2.84 7.30 8.80
C ILE A 61 -3.57 7.31 7.46
N ILE A 62 -2.83 7.45 6.37
CA ILE A 62 -3.36 7.27 5.02
C ILE A 62 -2.66 6.09 4.34
N LEU A 63 -3.43 5.28 3.63
CA LEU A 63 -2.95 4.12 2.90
C LEU A 63 -2.70 4.50 1.44
N THR A 64 -1.52 4.13 0.92
CA THR A 64 -1.17 4.37 -0.48
C THR A 64 -2.12 3.64 -1.43
N ASN A 65 -2.32 4.18 -2.62
CA ASN A 65 -3.06 3.50 -3.70
C ASN A 65 -2.21 2.38 -4.33
N SER A 66 -1.99 1.31 -3.58
CA SER A 66 -1.07 0.22 -3.91
C SER A 66 -1.55 -1.18 -3.50
N PHE A 67 -2.83 -1.34 -3.18
CA PHE A 67 -3.38 -2.60 -2.67
C PHE A 67 -3.02 -3.81 -3.53
N GLY A 68 -3.23 -3.72 -4.84
CA GLY A 68 -2.86 -4.72 -5.84
C GLY A 68 -1.48 -4.46 -6.47
N GLY A 69 -0.56 -3.83 -5.73
CA GLY A 69 0.74 -3.41 -6.23
C GLY A 69 1.76 -4.53 -6.49
N THR A 70 1.39 -5.81 -6.33
CA THR A 70 2.29 -6.94 -6.60
C THR A 70 2.37 -7.27 -8.09
N ARG A 71 3.46 -7.94 -8.50
CA ARG A 71 3.67 -8.44 -9.86
C ARG A 71 2.48 -9.24 -10.40
N HIS A 72 1.90 -10.08 -9.56
CA HIS A 72 0.82 -11.02 -9.91
C HIS A 72 -0.48 -10.29 -10.23
N ARG A 73 -0.86 -9.32 -9.38
CA ARG A 73 -2.03 -8.46 -9.60
C ARG A 73 -1.85 -7.56 -10.82
N LEU A 74 -0.69 -6.91 -10.95
CA LEU A 74 -0.40 -6.00 -12.07
C LEU A 74 -0.30 -6.74 -13.42
N LYS A 75 0.04 -8.03 -13.42
CA LYS A 75 0.04 -8.86 -14.63
C LYS A 75 -1.34 -8.92 -15.32
N LEU A 76 -2.43 -8.86 -14.55
CA LEU A 76 -3.80 -8.83 -15.08
C LEU A 76 -4.05 -7.60 -15.96
N HIS A 77 -3.21 -6.58 -15.85
CA HIS A 77 -3.28 -5.32 -16.58
C HIS A 77 -2.00 -5.03 -17.38
N HIS A 78 -1.20 -6.06 -17.68
CA HIS A 78 0.06 -5.96 -18.43
C HIS A 78 1.10 -5.00 -17.83
N ALA A 79 1.08 -4.83 -16.50
CA ALA A 79 1.94 -3.90 -15.76
C ALA A 79 2.90 -4.60 -14.79
N GLN A 80 3.09 -5.92 -14.92
CA GLN A 80 3.94 -6.72 -14.03
C GLN A 80 5.40 -6.22 -13.93
N ASP A 81 5.93 -5.56 -14.97
CA ASP A 81 7.30 -5.04 -14.99
C ASP A 81 7.42 -3.62 -14.39
N ARG A 82 6.32 -3.09 -13.83
CA ARG A 82 6.21 -1.73 -13.31
C ARG A 82 5.96 -1.68 -11.80
N VAL A 83 6.08 -2.81 -11.10
CA VAL A 83 5.83 -2.95 -9.65
C VAL A 83 6.53 -1.86 -8.85
N HIS A 84 7.86 -1.80 -8.93
CA HIS A 84 8.62 -0.83 -8.14
C HIS A 84 8.22 0.62 -8.46
N ALA A 85 8.07 0.96 -9.76
CA ALA A 85 7.75 2.31 -10.19
C ALA A 85 6.37 2.78 -9.70
N LEU A 86 5.34 1.95 -9.87
CA LEU A 86 3.97 2.28 -9.46
C LEU A 86 3.85 2.41 -7.94
N ASN A 87 4.47 1.50 -7.18
CA ASN A 87 4.44 1.55 -5.71
C ASN A 87 5.23 2.73 -5.15
N LYS A 88 6.40 3.04 -5.72
CA LYS A 88 7.15 4.25 -5.39
C LYS A 88 6.31 5.50 -5.63
N ARG A 89 5.65 5.55 -6.79
CA ARG A 89 4.81 6.69 -7.15
C ARG A 89 3.60 6.84 -6.21
N ALA A 90 2.96 5.74 -5.82
CA ALA A 90 1.86 5.74 -4.86
C ALA A 90 2.29 6.36 -3.51
N ALA A 91 3.44 5.93 -3.00
CA ALA A 91 4.00 6.45 -1.75
C ALA A 91 4.44 7.92 -1.85
N GLU A 92 5.04 8.34 -2.97
CA GLU A 92 5.42 9.74 -3.19
C GLU A 92 4.21 10.69 -3.15
N ILE A 93 3.09 10.29 -3.75
CA ILE A 93 1.86 11.10 -3.77
C ILE A 93 1.31 11.24 -2.34
N ALA A 94 1.17 10.13 -1.62
CA ALA A 94 0.70 10.14 -0.23
C ALA A 94 1.64 10.95 0.68
N ARG A 95 2.96 10.80 0.52
CA ARG A 95 3.98 11.56 1.26
C ARG A 95 3.89 13.06 1.00
N ALA A 96 3.70 13.46 -0.26
CA ALA A 96 3.55 14.87 -0.61
C ALA A 96 2.29 15.51 0.02
N VAL A 97 1.21 14.75 0.19
CA VAL A 97 0.01 15.20 0.91
C VAL A 97 0.28 15.27 2.42
N ALA A 98 0.85 14.21 2.99
CA ALA A 98 1.14 14.12 4.42
C ALA A 98 2.16 15.18 4.89
N ASP A 99 3.14 15.57 4.06
CA ASP A 99 4.13 16.62 4.36
C ASP A 99 3.53 18.03 4.39
N LYS A 100 2.42 18.25 3.69
CA LYS A 100 1.72 19.54 3.67
C LYS A 100 0.71 19.67 4.81
N ALA A 101 0.40 18.58 5.52
CA ALA A 101 -0.51 18.61 6.64
C ALA A 101 0.08 19.40 7.83
N SER A 102 -0.76 20.13 8.55
CA SER A 102 -0.37 20.87 9.76
C SER A 102 -0.12 19.99 10.99
N ARG A 103 -0.38 18.69 10.87
CA ARG A 103 -0.22 17.66 11.90
C ARG A 103 0.50 16.46 11.30
N LYS A 104 1.08 15.61 12.15
CA LYS A 104 1.67 14.35 11.70
C LYS A 104 0.60 13.47 11.08
N VAL A 105 0.83 13.06 9.84
CA VAL A 105 0.08 12.02 9.13
C VAL A 105 1.09 10.95 8.72
N ILE A 106 0.80 9.70 9.08
CA ILE A 106 1.61 8.53 8.73
C ILE A 106 1.21 8.07 7.33
N VAL A 107 2.21 7.86 6.47
CA VAL A 107 2.01 7.21 5.18
C VAL A 107 2.22 5.71 5.34
N ALA A 108 1.16 4.94 5.21
CA ALA A 108 1.19 3.49 5.24
C ALA A 108 1.12 2.92 3.82
N GLY A 109 2.08 2.08 3.48
CA GLY A 109 2.12 1.37 2.21
C GLY A 109 1.08 0.25 2.21
N SER A 110 -0.03 0.40 1.49
CA SER A 110 -1.04 -0.66 1.36
C SER A 110 -0.46 -1.88 0.64
N VAL A 111 -0.49 -3.04 1.30
CA VAL A 111 -0.01 -4.32 0.78
C VAL A 111 -1.15 -5.34 0.90
N GLY A 112 -1.92 -5.49 -0.18
CA GLY A 112 -2.95 -6.51 -0.31
C GLY A 112 -2.38 -7.87 -0.75
N PRO A 113 -3.22 -8.91 -0.87
CA PRO A 113 -2.78 -10.25 -1.27
C PRO A 113 -2.26 -10.27 -2.72
N THR A 114 -1.42 -11.27 -3.02
CA THR A 114 -0.91 -11.52 -4.37
C THR A 114 -2.02 -11.89 -5.35
N GLY A 115 -3.13 -12.44 -4.83
CA GLY A 115 -4.22 -13.02 -5.62
C GLY A 115 -3.95 -14.43 -6.12
N GLU A 116 -2.77 -14.99 -5.81
CA GLU A 116 -2.38 -16.36 -6.14
C GLU A 116 -2.56 -17.28 -4.94
N LEU A 117 -2.77 -18.58 -5.21
CA LEU A 117 -2.80 -19.59 -4.16
C LEU A 117 -1.41 -20.19 -3.96
N LEU A 118 -0.99 -20.29 -2.69
CA LEU A 118 0.27 -20.95 -2.34
C LEU A 118 0.15 -22.48 -2.48
N VAL A 119 1.29 -23.14 -2.72
CA VAL A 119 1.41 -24.61 -2.68
C VAL A 119 0.92 -25.15 -1.33
N PRO A 120 0.11 -26.24 -1.29
CA PRO A 120 -0.27 -27.11 -2.40
C PRO A 120 -1.59 -26.72 -3.10
N LEU A 121 -2.27 -25.65 -2.70
CA LEU A 121 -3.57 -25.25 -3.26
C LEU A 121 -3.43 -24.51 -4.59
N GLY A 122 -2.27 -23.91 -4.85
CA GLY A 122 -1.90 -23.35 -6.15
C GLY A 122 -0.45 -23.62 -6.50
N ALA A 123 0.08 -22.81 -7.42
CA ALA A 123 1.42 -22.99 -7.98
C ALA A 123 2.50 -22.10 -7.32
N MET A 124 2.09 -21.08 -6.58
CA MET A 124 3.04 -20.13 -5.97
C MET A 124 3.72 -20.76 -4.76
N THR A 125 5.05 -20.73 -4.76
CA THR A 125 5.84 -21.12 -3.59
C THR A 125 5.88 -19.98 -2.57
N TYR A 126 6.20 -20.31 -1.32
CA TYR A 126 6.35 -19.31 -0.26
C TYR A 126 7.44 -18.27 -0.61
N ASP A 127 8.59 -18.72 -1.11
CA ASP A 127 9.70 -17.85 -1.48
C ASP A 127 9.32 -16.89 -2.62
N GLU A 128 8.55 -17.36 -3.61
CA GLU A 128 8.01 -16.50 -4.67
C GLU A 128 7.04 -15.44 -4.14
N ALA A 129 6.23 -15.77 -3.12
CA ALA A 129 5.38 -14.81 -2.45
C ALA A 129 6.20 -13.75 -1.70
N VAL A 130 7.23 -14.16 -0.96
CA VAL A 130 8.16 -13.25 -0.26
C VAL A 130 8.82 -12.31 -1.26
N ASP A 131 9.34 -12.82 -2.38
CA ASP A 131 9.98 -12.00 -3.42
C ASP A 131 9.00 -11.00 -4.05
N ALA A 132 7.76 -11.42 -4.32
CA ALA A 132 6.74 -10.55 -4.89
C ALA A 132 6.35 -9.39 -3.95
N PHE A 133 6.21 -9.68 -2.65
CA PHE A 133 5.95 -8.64 -1.65
C PHE A 133 7.17 -7.76 -1.43
N ALA A 134 8.39 -8.30 -1.45
CA ALA A 134 9.61 -7.53 -1.29
C ALA A 134 9.75 -6.50 -2.42
N GLU A 135 9.50 -6.89 -3.67
CA GLU A 135 9.52 -5.99 -4.83
C GLU A 135 8.55 -4.81 -4.67
N GLN A 136 7.34 -5.08 -4.16
CA GLN A 136 6.34 -4.05 -3.86
C GLN A 136 6.80 -3.11 -2.75
N ILE A 137 7.24 -3.68 -1.62
CA ILE A 137 7.62 -2.96 -0.41
C ILE A 137 8.88 -2.12 -0.62
N GLU A 138 9.83 -2.57 -1.45
CA GLU A 138 10.99 -1.79 -1.88
C GLU A 138 10.56 -0.50 -2.58
N GLY A 139 9.59 -0.59 -3.50
CA GLY A 139 9.00 0.58 -4.15
C GLY A 139 8.33 1.52 -3.14
N LEU A 140 7.47 0.99 -2.27
CA LEU A 140 6.78 1.77 -1.23
C LEU A 140 7.78 2.52 -0.33
N LYS A 141 8.80 1.81 0.16
CA LYS A 141 9.86 2.39 0.99
C LYS A 141 10.63 3.48 0.25
N ALA A 142 10.98 3.24 -1.02
CA ALA A 142 11.68 4.22 -1.86
C ALA A 142 10.85 5.48 -2.13
N GLY A 143 9.52 5.40 -2.07
CA GLY A 143 8.61 6.53 -2.22
C GLY A 143 8.27 7.25 -0.91
N GLY A 144 8.73 6.75 0.23
CA GLY A 144 8.56 7.39 1.53
C GLY A 144 7.41 6.85 2.39
N ALA A 145 6.91 5.63 2.11
CA ALA A 145 6.05 4.93 3.06
C ALA A 145 6.82 4.65 4.36
N GLU A 146 6.17 4.84 5.50
CA GLU A 146 6.78 4.72 6.83
C GLU A 146 6.54 3.32 7.45
N VAL A 147 5.51 2.61 6.96
CA VAL A 147 5.09 1.28 7.43
C VAL A 147 4.43 0.52 6.28
N ALA A 148 4.65 -0.79 6.17
CA ALA A 148 3.85 -1.68 5.32
C ALA A 148 2.58 -2.07 6.07
N TRP A 149 1.42 -1.80 5.48
CA TRP A 149 0.12 -2.16 6.01
C TRP A 149 -0.35 -3.44 5.30
N ILE A 150 -0.12 -4.58 5.94
CA ILE A 150 -0.43 -5.90 5.38
C ILE A 150 -1.92 -6.15 5.62
N GLU A 151 -2.73 -6.11 4.57
CA GLU A 151 -4.18 -6.11 4.70
C GLU A 151 -4.89 -7.13 3.83
N THR A 152 -6.10 -7.50 4.25
CA THR A 152 -7.05 -8.31 3.47
C THR A 152 -6.47 -9.68 3.04
N MET A 153 -5.46 -10.16 3.76
CA MET A 153 -4.86 -11.47 3.55
C MET A 153 -5.83 -12.57 3.97
N SER A 154 -5.98 -13.58 3.12
CA SER A 154 -6.91 -14.70 3.35
C SER A 154 -6.22 -15.99 3.82
N ALA A 155 -4.89 -16.02 3.82
CA ALA A 155 -4.10 -17.18 4.20
C ALA A 155 -2.96 -16.82 5.19
N PRO A 156 -2.77 -17.58 6.29
CA PRO A 156 -1.70 -17.33 7.25
C PRO A 156 -0.29 -17.36 6.64
N ASP A 157 -0.04 -18.24 5.68
CA ASP A 157 1.27 -18.34 5.02
C ASP A 157 1.56 -17.13 4.13
N GLU A 158 0.52 -16.54 3.52
CA GLU A 158 0.66 -15.30 2.75
C GLU A 158 0.96 -14.10 3.67
N ILE A 159 0.34 -14.05 4.86
CA ILE A 159 0.67 -13.04 5.90
C ILE A 159 2.13 -13.15 6.31
N ARG A 160 2.62 -14.38 6.56
CA ARG A 160 4.02 -14.63 6.94
C ARG A 160 4.97 -14.20 5.84
N ALA A 161 4.67 -14.52 4.58
CA ALA A 161 5.49 -14.13 3.44
C ALA A 161 5.59 -12.60 3.31
N ALA A 162 4.47 -11.88 3.44
CA ALA A 162 4.45 -10.42 3.41
C ALA A 162 5.23 -9.79 4.58
N ALA A 163 5.09 -10.35 5.79
CA ALA A 163 5.83 -9.89 6.97
C ALA A 163 7.34 -10.13 6.82
N GLU A 164 7.73 -11.30 6.32
CA GLU A 164 9.13 -11.64 6.05
C GLU A 164 9.73 -10.71 4.98
N ALA A 165 8.97 -10.40 3.93
CA ALA A 165 9.36 -9.41 2.93
C ALA A 165 9.58 -8.02 3.55
N ALA A 166 8.68 -7.56 4.42
CA ALA A 166 8.83 -6.28 5.11
C ALA A 166 10.09 -6.25 6.00
N ILE A 167 10.37 -7.34 6.72
CA ILE A 167 11.58 -7.51 7.52
C ILE A 167 12.83 -7.45 6.64
N ARG A 168 12.85 -8.20 5.53
CA ARG A 168 13.95 -8.24 4.56
C ARG A 168 14.26 -6.86 3.99
N VAL A 169 13.22 -6.10 3.62
CA VAL A 169 13.35 -4.74 3.09
C VAL A 169 13.66 -3.73 4.20
N GLY A 170 13.41 -4.07 5.46
CA GLY A 170 13.62 -3.20 6.62
C GLY A 170 12.63 -2.04 6.65
N LEU A 171 11.36 -2.32 6.34
CA LEU A 171 10.24 -1.42 6.57
C LEU A 171 9.40 -1.99 7.74
N PRO A 172 9.06 -1.19 8.78
CA PRO A 172 8.12 -1.64 9.81
C PRO A 172 6.83 -2.11 9.16
N TYR A 173 6.13 -3.08 9.76
CA TYR A 173 4.84 -3.56 9.24
C TYR A 173 3.80 -3.68 10.34
N THR A 174 2.54 -3.76 9.93
CA THR A 174 1.38 -4.05 10.78
C THR A 174 0.38 -4.94 10.05
#